data_AF-A0A942SJQ9-F1
#
_entry.id   AF-A0A942SJQ9-F1
#
_cell.length_a   1.000
_cell.length_b   1.000
_cell.length_c   1.000
_cell.angle_alpha   90.00
_cell.angle_beta   90.00
_cell.angle_gamma   90.00
#
_symmetry.space_group_name_H-M   'P 1'
#
loop_
_entity.id
_entity.type
_entity.pdbx_description
1 polymer ?
#
loop_
_entity_poly.entity_id
_entity_poly.type
_entity_poly.pdbx_seq_one_letter_code
_entity_poly.pdbx_strand_id
1 'polypeptide(L)' 'MRDIEVFIDTEEIAEFFFNELVKRGYAPKAEELEEIADITFDYLIAKCIIDEEWD' A
#
# COMPACT_ATOMS: atom_id res chain seq x y z
N MET A 1 17.54 4.25 16.78
CA MET A 1 16.49 4.48 15.78
C MET A 1 15.22 4.81 16.54
N ARG A 2 14.41 5.76 16.09
CA ARG A 2 13.06 5.89 16.63
C ARG A 2 12.21 4.96 15.79
N ASP A 3 11.81 3.84 16.37
CA ASP A 3 10.89 2.92 15.72
C ASP A 3 9.52 3.58 15.76
N ILE A 4 8.99 3.90 14.58
CA ILE A 4 7.64 4.43 14.44
C ILE A 4 6.77 3.21 14.17
N GLU A 5 5.86 2.93 15.08
CA GLU A 5 4.85 1.90 14.89
C GLU A 5 3.82 2.44 13.89
N VAL A 6 3.77 1.82 12.71
CA VAL A 6 2.87 2.21 11.62
C VAL A 6 1.97 1.02 11.32
N PHE A 7 0.66 1.24 11.45
CA PHE A 7 -0.35 0.30 10.98
C PHE A 7 -0.66 0.64 9.53
N ILE A 8 -0.52 -0.34 8.63
CA ILE A 8 -0.76 -0.17 7.20
C ILE A 8 -1.87 -1.15 6.79
N ASP A 9 -2.88 -0.62 6.12
CA ASP A 9 -3.95 -1.40 5.47
C ASP A 9 -3.79 -1.34 3.94
N THR A 10 -4.01 -2.46 3.27
CA THR A 10 -4.11 -2.55 1.80
C THR A 10 -5.17 -1.60 1.23
N GLU A 11 -6.28 -1.34 1.92
CA GLU A 11 -7.28 -0.35 1.48
C GLU A 11 -6.71 1.08 1.46
N GLU A 12 -5.93 1.46 2.48
CA GLU A 12 -5.27 2.77 2.55
C GLU A 12 -4.22 2.92 1.45
N ILE A 13 -3.46 1.85 1.16
CA ILE A 13 -2.52 1.83 0.04
C ILE A 13 -3.26 2.04 -1.29
N ALA A 14 -4.35 1.31 -1.53
CA ALA A 14 -5.14 1.44 -2.76
C ALA A 14 -5.70 2.86 -2.93
N GLU A 15 -6.25 3.45 -1.87
CA GLU A 15 -6.76 4.83 -1.89
C GLU A 15 -5.65 5.86 -2.16
N PHE A 16 -4.47 5.67 -1.56
CA PHE A 16 -3.32 6.53 -1.81
C PHE A 16 -2.93 6.50 -3.29
N PHE A 17 -2.78 5.31 -3.87
CA PHE A 17 -2.42 5.17 -5.28
C PHE A 17 -3.51 5.68 -6.22
N PHE A 18 -4.79 5.46 -5.91
CA PHE A 18 -5.89 6.04 -6.67
C PHE A 18 -5.76 7.57 -6.75
N ASN A 19 -5.64 8.23 -5.60
CA ASN A 19 -5.54 9.68 -5.52
C ASN A 19 -4.32 10.21 -6.27
N GLU A 20 -3.17 9.57 -6.12
CA GLU A 20 -1.94 9.98 -6.80
C GLU A 20 -1.98 9.75 -8.31
N LEU A 21 -2.56 8.64 -8.76
CA LEU A 21 -2.71 8.34 -10.19
C LEU A 21 -3.71 9.29 -10.85
N VAL A 22 -4.85 9.57 -10.21
CA VAL A 22 -5.85 10.53 -10.70
C VAL A 22 -5.26 11.93 -10.81
N LYS A 23 -4.50 12.40 -9.81
CA LYS A 23 -3.79 13.70 -9.87
C LYS A 23 -2.83 13.81 -11.04
N ARG A 24 -2.31 12.68 -11.54
CA ARG A 24 -1.39 12.61 -12.68
C ARG A 24 -2.10 12.36 -14.01
N GLY A 25 -3.43 12.31 -14.02
CA GLY A 25 -4.26 12.15 -15.22
C GLY A 25 -4.50 10.70 -15.64
N TYR A 26 -4.22 9.73 -14.77
CA TYR A 26 -4.57 8.33 -15.00
C TYR A 26 -5.99 8.03 -14.51
N ALA A 27 -6.62 7.01 -15.09
CA ALA A 27 -7.90 6.46 -14.64
C ALA A 27 -7.71 4.97 -14.29
N PRO A 28 -7.08 4.66 -13.14
CA PRO A 28 -6.86 3.28 -12.72
C PRO A 28 -8.19 2.60 -12.40
N LYS A 29 -8.26 1.29 -12.64
CA LYS A 29 -9.40 0.46 -12.22
C LYS A 29 -9.22 0.01 -10.77
N ALA A 30 -10.33 -0.28 -10.10
CA ALA A 30 -10.31 -0.82 -8.73
C ALA A 30 -9.46 -2.10 -8.62
N GLU A 31 -9.66 -3.05 -9.54
CA GLU A 31 -8.87 -4.30 -9.61
C GLU A 31 -7.36 -4.03 -9.75
N GLU A 32 -6.95 -3.01 -10.51
CA GLU A 32 -5.53 -2.66 -10.64
C GLU A 32 -4.96 -2.07 -9.36
N LEU A 33 -5.77 -1.37 -8.58
CA LEU A 33 -5.36 -0.76 -7.31
C LEU A 33 -5.25 -1.78 -6.19
N GLU A 34 -6.15 -2.76 -6.17
CA GLU A 34 -6.09 -3.91 -5.26
C GLU A 34 -4.77 -4.67 -5.48
N GLU A 35 -4.45 -5.02 -6.73
CA GLU A 35 -3.18 -5.69 -7.06
C GLU A 35 -1.96 -4.83 -6.72
N ILE A 36 -2.01 -3.51 -6.95
CA ILE A 36 -0.92 -2.60 -6.56
C ILE A 36 -0.76 -2.54 -5.04
N ALA A 37 -1.86 -2.57 -4.29
CA ALA A 37 -1.83 -2.56 -2.84
C ALA A 37 -1.18 -3.83 -2.29
N ASP A 38 -1.59 -5.01 -2.77
CA ASP A 38 -1.02 -6.29 -2.39
C ASP A 38 0.50 -6.35 -2.71
N ILE A 39 0.88 -6.00 -3.94
CA ILE A 39 2.30 -5.95 -4.35
C ILE A 39 3.11 -4.99 -3.48
N THR A 40 2.53 -3.85 -3.12
CA THR A 40 3.20 -2.85 -2.28
C THR A 40 3.38 -3.36 -0.86
N PHE A 41 2.35 -3.99 -0.29
CA PHE A 41 2.38 -4.58 1.04
C PHE A 41 3.47 -5.66 1.13
N ASP A 42 3.49 -6.59 0.18
CA ASP A 42 4.52 -7.62 0.04
C ASP A 42 5.92 -7.01 -0.06
N TYR A 43 6.07 -5.93 -0.84
CA TYR A 43 7.34 -5.23 -0.98
C TYR A 43 7.79 -4.60 0.35
N LEU A 44 6.89 -4.03 1.14
CA LEU A 44 7.21 -3.44 2.44
C LEU A 44 7.64 -4.51 3.45
N ILE A 45 6.98 -5.68 3.45
CA ILE A 45 7.41 -6.86 4.22
C ILE A 45 8.81 -7.30 3.78
N ALA A 46 9.03 -7.45 2.47
CA ALA A 46 10.32 -7.87 1.92
C ALA A 46 11.47 -6.90 2.23
N LYS A 47 11.15 -5.64 2.56
CA LYS A 47 12.12 -4.63 3.02
C LYS A 47 12.28 -4.57 4.53
N CYS A 48 11.59 -5.42 5.29
CA CYS A 48 11.52 -5.40 6.74
C CYS A 48 11.12 -4.00 7.26
N ILE A 49 10.21 -3.34 6.54
CA ILE A 49 9.65 -2.03 6.93
C ILE A 49 8.43 -2.24 7.82
N ILE A 50 7.61 -3.24 7.49
CA ILE A 50 6.47 -3.70 8.29
C ILE A 50 6.64 -5.19 8.57
N ASP A 51 6.07 -5.65 9.67
CA ASP A 51 5.91 -7.05 10.01
C ASP A 51 4.42 -7.39 9.91
N GLU A 52 4.12 -8.56 9.33
CA GLU A 52 2.74 -9.05 9.22
C GLU A 52 2.37 -9.76 10.52
N GLU A 53 1.51 -9.14 11.35
CA GLU A 53 0.95 -9.80 12.54
C GLU A 53 -0.26 -10.65 12.15
N TRP A 54 -0.08 -11.97 12.10
CA TRP A 54 -1.18 -12.94 11.97
C TRP A 54 -1.68 -13.26 13.39
N ASP A 55 -2.84 -12.75 13.78
CA ASP A 55 -3.56 -13.20 15.00
C ASP A 55 -4.21 -14.59 14.80
#